data_AF-F1KSD2-F1
#
_entry.id   AF-F1KSD2-F1
#
_cell.length_a   1.000
_cell.length_b   1.000
_cell.length_c   1.000
_cell.angle_alpha   90.00
_cell.angle_beta   90.00
_cell.angle_gamma   90.00
#
_symmetry.space_group_name_H-M   'P 1'
#
loop_
_entity.id
_entity.type
_entity.pdbx_description
1 polymer ?
#
loop_
_entity_poly.entity_id
_entity_poly.type
_entity_poly.pdbx_seq_one_letter_code
_entity_poly.pdbx_strand_id
1 'polypeptide(L)'
;MSSKGDIALSSYKAPLFKDERATFERVEKFISEHYFLDCNLRGRLFGASVPVKLKHCDFGREVVSFNRAVQELGRRGIPVEAGFTFGPTWSTHWFQVDIEIPKGWDKKESVLRFDVGCEALIWGLEGRPIEGLSPDFGRTTIHVPSVPSVQRIFIEASANDRNGDGDGDQIRPAKLDKQFRIRLAELREYNKSVGELLIDFELMLEMAKLSPKEGSRRYEALYTANDMINRLVTSGFCFDSQKECHDRAVKFFRQPNGASQMTLYAIGNCHIDSAWLWRYEETKRKCARSWATTLSLMENYTAMTFAVSQAQQLVWLREQYPTLYEDMQDRALDGKLVGVGGSWVEMDGNMPNGESMIRQMLYGQREFKKMFGNGW
;
A
#
# COMPACT_ATOMS: atom_id res chain seq x y z
N MET A 1 -75.31 -10.96 31.90
CA MET A 1 -74.19 -10.10 32.38
C MET A 1 -72.99 -10.37 31.50
N SER A 2 -72.54 -9.35 30.78
CA SER A 2 -71.45 -9.40 29.81
C SER A 2 -70.10 -9.38 30.55
N SER A 3 -69.27 -10.42 30.38
CA SER A 3 -67.85 -10.35 30.71
C SER A 3 -67.09 -10.06 29.41
N LYS A 4 -66.67 -8.81 29.27
CA LYS A 4 -65.69 -8.40 28.26
C LYS A 4 -64.42 -9.22 28.49
N GLY A 5 -64.03 -10.02 27.49
CA GLY A 5 -62.73 -10.66 27.47
C GLY A 5 -61.67 -9.59 27.22
N ASP A 6 -60.75 -9.46 28.17
CA ASP A 6 -59.56 -8.62 28.04
C ASP A 6 -58.73 -9.16 26.87
N ILE A 7 -58.57 -8.33 25.83
CA ILE A 7 -57.63 -8.57 24.75
C ILE A 7 -56.24 -8.37 25.35
N ALA A 8 -55.55 -9.47 25.63
CA ALA A 8 -54.13 -9.44 25.99
C ALA A 8 -53.35 -8.76 24.86
N LEU A 9 -52.88 -7.54 25.11
CA LEU A 9 -51.85 -6.87 24.33
C LEU A 9 -50.62 -7.77 24.38
N SER A 10 -50.47 -8.62 23.35
CA SER A 10 -49.22 -9.28 23.02
C SER A 10 -48.15 -8.20 22.93
N SER A 11 -47.26 -8.14 23.92
CA SER A 11 -46.09 -7.28 23.84
C SER A 11 -45.23 -7.83 22.70
N TYR A 12 -45.26 -7.15 21.57
CA TYR A 12 -44.33 -7.44 20.49
C TYR A 12 -42.91 -7.19 21.02
N LYS A 13 -42.23 -8.28 21.41
CA LYS A 13 -40.78 -8.24 21.63
C LYS A 13 -40.16 -8.12 20.24
N ALA A 14 -39.67 -6.94 19.93
CA ALA A 14 -38.82 -6.77 18.75
C ALA A 14 -37.74 -7.86 18.77
N PRO A 15 -37.50 -8.55 17.64
CA PRO A 15 -36.45 -9.54 17.59
C PRO A 15 -35.14 -8.89 18.01
N LEU A 16 -34.43 -9.53 18.95
CA LEU A 16 -33.11 -9.09 19.43
C LEU A 16 -32.09 -9.01 18.29
N PHE A 17 -32.36 -9.69 17.18
CA PHE A 17 -31.53 -9.74 16.00
C PHE A 17 -32.16 -8.91 14.88
N LYS A 18 -31.41 -7.90 14.43
CA LYS A 18 -31.69 -7.16 13.21
C LYS A 18 -31.58 -8.13 12.01
N ASP A 19 -32.38 -7.88 10.98
CA ASP A 19 -32.26 -8.60 9.70
C ASP A 19 -30.79 -8.63 9.23
N GLU A 20 -30.32 -9.82 8.86
CA GLU A 20 -28.91 -10.07 8.53
C GLU A 20 -28.49 -9.22 7.34
N ARG A 21 -29.30 -9.19 6.28
CA ARG A 21 -29.06 -8.39 5.08
C ARG A 21 -28.98 -6.91 5.41
N ALA A 22 -29.92 -6.39 6.20
CA ALA A 22 -29.91 -4.98 6.62
C ALA A 22 -28.68 -4.64 7.48
N THR A 23 -28.12 -5.61 8.20
CA THR A 23 -26.88 -5.43 8.98
C THR A 23 -25.66 -5.40 8.07
N PHE A 24 -25.56 -6.31 7.10
CA PHE A 24 -24.51 -6.27 6.07
C PHE A 24 -24.49 -4.94 5.33
N GLU A 25 -25.63 -4.53 4.77
CA GLU A 25 -25.72 -3.30 3.99
C GLU A 25 -25.36 -2.07 4.84
N ARG A 26 -25.69 -2.09 6.15
CA ARG A 26 -25.30 -1.01 7.06
C ARG A 26 -23.78 -0.94 7.22
N VAL A 27 -23.12 -2.07 7.49
CA VAL A 27 -21.65 -2.11 7.68
C VAL A 27 -20.96 -1.72 6.38
N GLU A 28 -21.38 -2.26 5.24
CA GLU A 28 -20.83 -1.95 3.93
C GLU A 28 -20.93 -0.45 3.59
N LYS A 29 -22.11 0.15 3.81
CA LYS A 29 -22.30 1.58 3.55
C LYS A 29 -21.56 2.46 4.57
N PHE A 30 -21.30 1.97 5.77
CA PHE A 30 -20.55 2.70 6.81
C PHE A 30 -19.06 2.87 6.46
N ILE A 31 -18.48 1.95 5.70
CA ILE A 31 -17.09 2.02 5.23
C ILE A 31 -16.94 2.36 3.74
N SER A 32 -18.05 2.65 3.07
CA SER A 32 -18.08 2.90 1.63
C SER A 32 -17.28 4.14 1.22
N GLU A 33 -16.59 4.05 0.08
CA GLU A 33 -15.94 5.20 -0.56
C GLU A 33 -16.91 6.13 -1.31
N HIS A 34 -18.20 5.77 -1.40
CA HIS A 34 -19.17 6.48 -2.23
C HIS A 34 -20.42 6.89 -1.48
N TYR A 35 -20.89 6.07 -0.53
CA TYR A 35 -22.15 6.30 0.16
C TYR A 35 -21.95 6.99 1.50
N PHE A 36 -22.71 8.06 1.75
CA PHE A 36 -22.81 8.74 3.04
C PHE A 36 -21.47 9.30 3.57
N LEU A 37 -20.58 9.78 2.69
CA LEU A 37 -19.28 10.33 3.08
C LEU A 37 -19.38 11.51 4.06
N ASP A 38 -20.54 12.15 4.19
CA ASP A 38 -20.81 13.18 5.18
C ASP A 38 -20.92 12.65 6.62
N CYS A 39 -21.26 11.37 6.80
CA CYS A 39 -21.51 10.79 8.12
C CYS A 39 -20.88 9.41 8.38
N ASN A 40 -20.39 8.72 7.35
CA ASN A 40 -19.76 7.41 7.45
C ASN A 40 -18.31 7.47 7.95
N LEU A 41 -17.65 6.33 8.08
CA LEU A 41 -16.29 6.25 8.59
C LEU A 41 -15.25 6.73 7.57
N ARG A 42 -15.41 6.39 6.28
CA ARG A 42 -14.45 6.72 5.21
C ARG A 42 -14.31 8.23 5.01
N GLY A 43 -15.42 8.96 5.09
CA GLY A 43 -15.44 10.42 5.00
C GLY A 43 -14.75 11.14 6.16
N ARG A 44 -14.39 10.42 7.22
CA ARG A 44 -13.66 10.94 8.40
C ARG A 44 -12.17 10.62 8.37
N LEU A 45 -11.69 9.89 7.35
CA LEU A 45 -10.31 9.46 7.26
C LEU A 45 -9.34 10.64 7.06
N PHE A 46 -9.76 11.62 6.28
CA PHE A 46 -8.96 12.81 5.98
C PHE A 46 -9.66 14.08 6.45
N GLY A 47 -8.90 14.95 7.12
CA GLY A 47 -9.35 16.27 7.57
C GLY A 47 -9.06 17.35 6.53
N ALA A 48 -8.56 18.50 6.99
CA ALA A 48 -8.26 19.63 6.13
C ALA A 48 -7.23 19.27 5.03
N SER A 49 -7.28 19.99 3.91
CA SER A 49 -6.40 19.81 2.75
C SER A 49 -5.71 21.12 2.39
N VAL A 50 -4.42 21.05 2.06
CA VAL A 50 -3.66 22.15 1.46
C VAL A 50 -2.85 21.65 0.25
N PRO A 51 -2.80 22.41 -0.85
CA PRO A 51 -1.97 22.04 -1.99
C PRO A 51 -0.47 22.13 -1.62
N VAL A 52 0.35 21.27 -2.22
CA VAL A 52 1.82 21.31 -2.07
C VAL A 52 2.47 22.04 -3.24
N LYS A 53 3.66 22.61 -3.01
CA LYS A 53 4.41 23.31 -4.06
C LYS A 53 5.24 22.31 -4.85
N LEU A 54 5.12 22.33 -6.18
CA LEU A 54 5.80 21.39 -7.06
C LEU A 54 6.74 22.09 -8.03
N LYS A 55 7.89 21.45 -8.31
CA LYS A 55 8.68 21.72 -9.51
C LYS A 55 8.87 20.44 -10.31
N HIS A 56 8.85 20.56 -11.63
CA HIS A 56 9.03 19.46 -12.57
C HIS A 56 10.27 19.64 -13.42
N CYS A 57 10.92 18.53 -13.75
CA CYS A 57 11.98 18.47 -14.74
C CYS A 57 11.84 17.22 -15.61
N ASP A 58 11.94 17.39 -16.92
CA ASP A 58 11.85 16.33 -17.92
C ASP A 58 13.26 15.85 -18.36
N PHE A 59 13.46 14.54 -18.39
CA PHE A 59 14.70 13.89 -18.85
C PHE A 59 14.49 13.03 -20.11
N GLY A 60 13.30 13.08 -20.73
CA GLY A 60 12.97 12.23 -21.86
C GLY A 60 13.19 10.77 -21.50
N ARG A 61 13.83 9.99 -22.38
CA ARG A 61 14.08 8.55 -22.15
C ARG A 61 15.30 8.25 -21.27
N GLU A 62 16.00 9.27 -20.79
CA GLU A 62 17.19 9.07 -19.98
C GLU A 62 16.81 8.79 -18.53
N VAL A 63 17.30 7.68 -17.97
CA VAL A 63 17.27 7.43 -16.53
C VAL A 63 18.49 8.12 -15.92
N VAL A 64 18.27 9.02 -14.97
CA VAL A 64 19.32 9.84 -14.36
C VAL A 64 19.47 9.53 -12.88
N SER A 65 20.67 9.73 -12.35
CA SER A 65 20.91 9.61 -10.91
C SER A 65 20.21 10.71 -10.12
N PHE A 66 19.91 10.43 -8.85
CA PHE A 66 19.32 11.40 -7.92
C PHE A 66 20.05 12.76 -7.93
N ASN A 67 21.38 12.75 -7.80
CA ASN A 67 22.18 13.98 -7.75
C ASN A 67 22.02 14.84 -9.02
N ARG A 68 22.02 14.22 -10.20
CA ARG A 68 21.80 14.93 -11.47
C ARG A 68 20.38 15.45 -11.55
N ALA A 69 19.40 14.67 -11.12
CA ALA A 69 18.00 15.08 -11.13
C ALA A 69 17.76 16.32 -10.25
N VAL A 70 18.27 16.32 -9.02
CA VAL A 70 18.16 17.43 -8.07
C VAL A 70 18.87 18.69 -8.60
N GLN A 71 20.07 18.54 -9.17
CA GLN A 71 20.81 19.64 -9.77
C GLN A 71 20.02 20.29 -10.92
N GLU A 72 19.47 19.49 -11.82
CA GLU A 72 18.70 19.98 -12.96
C GLU A 72 17.33 20.56 -12.55
N LEU A 73 16.68 20.01 -11.53
CA LEU A 73 15.50 20.63 -10.91
C LEU A 73 15.80 22.02 -10.36
N GLY A 74 16.99 22.22 -9.77
CA GLY A 74 17.45 23.53 -9.31
C GLY A 74 17.72 24.52 -10.46
N ARG A 75 18.28 24.03 -11.57
CA ARG A 75 18.70 24.86 -12.72
C ARG A 75 17.58 25.20 -13.69
N ARG A 76 16.74 24.22 -14.04
CA ARG A 76 15.73 24.32 -15.10
C ARG A 76 14.35 23.79 -14.71
N GLY A 77 14.13 23.49 -13.43
CA GLY A 77 12.84 23.02 -12.95
C GLY A 77 11.76 24.10 -13.09
N ILE A 78 10.61 23.72 -13.65
CA ILE A 78 9.46 24.61 -13.83
C ILE A 78 8.42 24.35 -12.74
N PRO A 79 7.75 25.39 -12.19
CA PRO A 79 6.64 25.18 -11.27
C PRO A 79 5.46 24.50 -11.99
N VAL A 80 4.84 23.52 -11.33
CA VAL A 80 3.67 22.80 -11.84
C VAL A 80 2.63 22.60 -10.73
N GLU A 81 1.44 22.15 -11.09
CA GLU A 81 0.34 21.88 -10.16
C GLU A 81 -0.41 20.59 -10.52
N ALA A 82 -1.34 20.16 -9.67
CA ALA A 82 -2.25 19.06 -10.00
C ALA A 82 -3.01 19.40 -11.30
N GLY A 83 -3.09 18.43 -12.21
CA GLY A 83 -3.56 18.62 -13.59
C GLY A 83 -2.43 18.68 -14.62
N PHE A 84 -1.18 18.91 -14.20
CA PHE A 84 -0.02 18.91 -15.10
C PHE A 84 0.14 17.55 -15.81
N THR A 85 0.31 17.60 -17.12
CA THR A 85 0.42 16.44 -18.01
C THR A 85 1.85 16.29 -18.51
N PHE A 86 2.35 15.06 -18.55
CA PHE A 86 3.72 14.72 -18.94
C PHE A 86 3.79 13.37 -19.66
N GLY A 87 4.93 13.07 -20.26
CA GLY A 87 5.16 11.87 -21.04
C GLY A 87 6.21 12.13 -22.13
N PRO A 88 6.27 11.30 -23.18
CA PRO A 88 5.39 10.17 -23.45
C PRO A 88 5.86 8.87 -22.77
N THR A 89 5.16 7.76 -22.98
CA THR A 89 5.54 6.42 -22.49
C THR A 89 7.05 6.16 -22.47
N TRP A 90 7.51 5.71 -21.30
CA TRP A 90 8.90 5.41 -20.94
C TRP A 90 9.83 6.62 -20.85
N SER A 91 9.28 7.83 -20.77
CA SER A 91 10.04 8.98 -20.28
C SER A 91 10.22 8.94 -18.76
N THR A 92 11.26 9.63 -18.27
CA THR A 92 11.57 9.81 -16.86
C THR A 92 11.35 11.27 -16.51
N HIS A 93 10.56 11.49 -15.47
CA HIS A 93 10.28 12.83 -14.96
C HIS A 93 10.58 12.89 -13.48
N TRP A 94 11.12 14.02 -13.04
CA TRP A 94 11.37 14.24 -11.63
C TRP A 94 10.53 15.40 -11.13
N PHE A 95 9.96 15.21 -9.94
CA PHE A 95 9.22 16.24 -9.23
C PHE A 95 9.91 16.54 -7.91
N GLN A 96 10.18 17.81 -7.65
CA GLN A 96 10.47 18.30 -6.30
C GLN A 96 9.14 18.64 -5.64
N VAL A 97 8.89 18.12 -4.44
CA VAL A 97 7.69 18.41 -3.64
C VAL A 97 8.13 19.13 -2.37
N ASP A 98 7.77 20.40 -2.27
CA ASP A 98 7.98 21.22 -1.08
C ASP A 98 6.71 21.20 -0.22
N ILE A 99 6.83 20.61 0.97
CA ILE A 99 5.75 20.38 1.93
C ILE A 99 5.92 21.37 3.09
N GLU A 100 4.91 22.22 3.28
CA GLU A 100 4.84 23.15 4.40
C GLU A 100 3.65 22.75 5.28
N ILE A 101 3.91 22.18 6.46
CA ILE A 101 2.82 21.77 7.36
C ILE A 101 2.20 23.03 8.01
N PRO A 102 0.88 23.26 7.86
CA PRO A 102 0.21 24.42 8.44
C PRO A 102 0.38 24.51 9.96
N LYS A 103 0.44 25.74 10.49
CA LYS A 103 0.47 25.96 11.94
C LYS A 103 -0.83 25.42 12.57
N GLY A 104 -0.70 24.56 13.57
CA GLY A 104 -1.83 23.98 14.32
C GLY A 104 -2.19 22.56 13.91
N TRP A 105 -1.64 22.03 12.81
CA TRP A 105 -1.78 20.61 12.47
C TRP A 105 -0.85 19.76 13.32
N ASP A 106 -1.31 18.56 13.71
CA ASP A 106 -0.41 17.54 14.27
C ASP A 106 0.43 16.95 13.14
N LYS A 107 1.75 17.12 13.26
CA LYS A 107 2.73 16.61 12.30
C LYS A 107 2.73 15.09 12.20
N LYS A 108 2.34 14.37 13.26
CA LYS A 108 2.25 12.89 13.26
C LYS A 108 1.04 12.38 12.50
N GLU A 109 0.06 13.23 12.29
CA GLU A 109 -1.22 12.93 11.65
C GLU A 109 -1.33 13.66 10.31
N SER A 110 -0.20 13.87 9.63
CA SER A 110 -0.16 14.51 8.31
C SER A 110 0.34 13.54 7.26
N VAL A 111 -0.34 13.48 6.12
CA VAL A 111 0.05 12.64 4.98
C VAL A 111 0.08 13.45 3.70
N LEU A 112 1.09 13.19 2.88
CA LEU A 112 1.13 13.66 1.50
C LEU A 112 0.35 12.66 0.65
N ARG A 113 -0.64 13.15 -0.09
CA ARG A 113 -1.30 12.37 -1.14
C ARG A 113 -0.83 12.85 -2.50
N PHE A 114 -0.16 11.96 -3.22
CA PHE A 114 0.41 12.22 -4.53
C PHE A 114 0.03 11.11 -5.51
N ASP A 115 -0.83 11.43 -6.48
CA ASP A 115 -1.18 10.55 -7.60
C ASP A 115 -0.59 11.14 -8.88
N VAL A 116 0.51 10.56 -9.33
CA VAL A 116 1.23 10.94 -10.54
C VAL A 116 0.70 10.24 -11.81
N GLY A 117 -0.30 9.36 -11.66
CA GLY A 117 -0.94 8.62 -12.73
C GLY A 117 -0.10 7.48 -13.33
N CYS A 118 1.11 7.25 -12.83
CA CYS A 118 2.05 6.22 -13.26
C CYS A 118 2.84 5.67 -12.07
N GLU A 119 3.76 4.75 -12.33
CA GLU A 119 4.69 4.26 -11.31
C GLU A 119 5.69 5.35 -10.90
N ALA A 120 6.02 5.44 -9.62
CA ALA A 120 7.07 6.34 -9.15
C ALA A 120 7.83 5.81 -7.95
N LEU A 121 9.01 6.38 -7.71
CA LEU A 121 9.83 6.16 -6.53
C LEU A 121 10.03 7.50 -5.80
N ILE A 122 9.81 7.49 -4.50
CA ILE A 122 10.05 8.63 -3.62
C ILE A 122 11.47 8.55 -3.09
N TRP A 123 12.12 9.70 -3.06
CA TRP A 123 13.47 9.89 -2.59
C TRP A 123 13.51 10.95 -1.49
N GLY A 124 14.26 10.66 -0.43
CA GLY A 124 14.61 11.63 0.61
C GLY A 124 15.60 12.68 0.12
N LEU A 125 15.91 13.66 0.97
CA LEU A 125 16.86 14.74 0.67
C LEU A 125 18.28 14.22 0.44
N GLU A 126 18.61 13.11 1.09
CA GLU A 126 19.91 12.46 1.13
C GLU A 126 20.10 11.48 -0.03
N GLY A 127 19.13 11.39 -0.94
CA GLY A 127 19.16 10.46 -2.07
C GLY A 127 18.89 9.00 -1.67
N ARG A 128 18.23 8.77 -0.53
CA ARG A 128 17.75 7.45 -0.12
C ARG A 128 16.33 7.19 -0.68
N PRO A 129 16.09 6.05 -1.37
CA PRO A 129 14.74 5.61 -1.70
C PRO A 129 13.90 5.40 -0.43
N ILE A 130 12.65 5.87 -0.43
CA ILE A 130 11.74 5.76 0.73
C ILE A 130 10.65 4.74 0.43
N GLU A 131 9.84 4.99 -0.60
CA GLU A 131 8.67 4.18 -0.93
C GLU A 131 8.31 4.34 -2.42
N GLY A 132 7.67 3.34 -3.00
CA GLY A 132 7.09 3.40 -4.34
C GLY A 132 5.65 3.91 -4.33
N LEU A 133 5.26 4.60 -5.40
CA LEU A 133 3.87 4.96 -5.67
C LEU A 133 3.34 4.11 -6.84
N SER A 134 2.13 3.56 -6.66
CA SER A 134 1.40 2.78 -7.66
C SER A 134 -0.09 3.15 -7.58
N PRO A 135 -0.50 4.25 -8.23
CA PRO A 135 -1.86 4.78 -8.09
C PRO A 135 -2.97 3.84 -8.57
N ASP A 136 -2.70 2.96 -9.53
CA ASP A 136 -3.64 1.94 -10.01
C ASP A 136 -4.08 0.97 -8.91
N PHE A 137 -3.24 0.79 -7.90
CA PHE A 137 -3.49 -0.07 -6.73
C PHE A 137 -3.71 0.75 -5.44
N GLY A 138 -4.02 2.05 -5.56
CA GLY A 138 -4.35 2.91 -4.43
C GLY A 138 -3.16 3.37 -3.57
N ARG A 139 -1.92 3.04 -3.94
CA ARG A 139 -0.72 3.49 -3.21
C ARG A 139 -0.34 4.90 -3.66
N THR A 140 -0.99 5.89 -3.04
CA THR A 140 -0.81 7.33 -3.31
C THR A 140 -0.51 8.14 -2.06
N THR A 141 -0.49 7.52 -0.89
CA THR A 141 -0.42 8.21 0.41
C THR A 141 0.92 7.93 1.05
N ILE A 142 1.57 8.98 1.53
CA ILE A 142 2.91 8.93 2.11
C ILE A 142 2.82 9.59 3.49
N HIS A 143 3.28 8.90 4.53
CA HIS A 143 3.37 9.50 5.86
C HIS A 143 4.52 10.51 5.89
N VAL A 144 4.21 11.75 6.27
CA VAL A 144 5.21 12.80 6.37
C VAL A 144 5.91 12.66 7.72
N PRO A 145 7.26 12.52 7.78
CA PRO A 145 7.99 12.48 9.03
C PRO A 145 7.65 13.66 9.96
N SER A 146 7.73 13.49 11.28
CA SER A 146 7.24 14.52 12.21
C SER A 146 8.14 15.77 12.35
N VAL A 147 9.28 15.81 11.67
CA VAL A 147 10.30 16.87 11.75
C VAL A 147 11.09 16.93 10.44
N PRO A 148 11.50 18.12 9.93
CA PRO A 148 11.12 19.50 10.31
C PRO A 148 9.78 19.98 9.69
N SER A 149 9.37 21.23 9.95
CA SER A 149 8.08 21.82 9.50
C SER A 149 7.99 22.11 8.00
N VAL A 150 9.15 22.28 7.36
CA VAL A 150 9.27 22.31 5.90
C VAL A 150 10.03 21.07 5.52
N GLN A 151 9.46 20.27 4.64
CA GLN A 151 10.10 19.08 4.11
C GLN A 151 10.16 19.17 2.61
N ARG A 152 11.20 18.58 2.06
CA ARG A 152 11.33 18.41 0.63
C ARG A 152 11.61 16.95 0.37
N ILE A 153 10.84 16.41 -0.55
CA ILE A 153 11.07 15.09 -1.11
C ILE A 153 11.16 15.21 -2.62
N PHE A 154 11.69 14.18 -3.26
CA PHE A 154 11.74 14.08 -4.69
C PHE A 154 10.98 12.84 -5.15
N ILE A 155 10.27 12.95 -6.27
CA ILE A 155 9.51 11.85 -6.85
C ILE A 155 10.05 11.62 -8.25
N GLU A 156 10.67 10.46 -8.45
CA GLU A 156 11.04 9.96 -9.77
C GLU A 156 9.84 9.22 -10.35
N ALA A 157 9.17 9.85 -11.33
CA ALA A 157 8.09 9.23 -12.08
C ALA A 157 8.64 8.52 -13.32
N SER A 158 8.36 7.23 -13.42
CA SER A 158 8.51 6.46 -14.65
C SER A 158 7.19 6.58 -15.41
N ALA A 159 7.20 7.12 -16.63
CA ALA A 159 6.00 7.26 -17.46
C ALA A 159 5.56 5.89 -18.01
N ASN A 160 5.12 5.00 -17.14
CA ASN A 160 4.61 3.67 -17.45
C ASN A 160 3.56 3.22 -16.43
N ASP A 161 2.69 2.31 -16.85
CA ASP A 161 1.83 1.56 -15.93
C ASP A 161 2.61 0.43 -15.25
N ARG A 162 2.08 0.00 -14.10
CA ARG A 162 2.64 -1.12 -13.34
C ARG A 162 2.72 -2.41 -14.15
N ASN A 163 1.72 -2.66 -14.99
CA ASN A 163 1.51 -3.90 -15.73
C ASN A 163 1.88 -3.79 -17.23
N GLY A 164 2.62 -2.75 -17.64
CA GLY A 164 2.97 -2.49 -19.04
C GLY A 164 2.00 -1.56 -19.76
N ASP A 165 2.43 -1.03 -20.91
CA ASP A 165 1.79 0.12 -21.56
C ASP A 165 1.05 -0.22 -22.87
N GLY A 166 0.50 -1.42 -22.98
CA GLY A 166 -0.16 -1.87 -24.22
C GLY A 166 -1.36 -0.99 -24.65
N ASP A 167 -1.55 -0.81 -25.97
CA ASP A 167 -2.62 0.04 -26.51
C ASP A 167 -4.01 -0.64 -26.45
N GLY A 168 -4.74 -0.35 -25.38
CA GLY A 168 -6.11 -0.82 -25.11
C GLY A 168 -6.20 -2.22 -24.48
N ASP A 169 -5.09 -2.96 -24.45
CA ASP A 169 -4.96 -4.28 -23.80
C ASP A 169 -3.50 -4.45 -23.35
N GLN A 170 -3.29 -5.10 -22.20
CA GLN A 170 -2.01 -5.20 -21.50
C GLN A 170 -0.89 -5.81 -22.37
N ILE A 171 -1.19 -6.86 -23.13
CA ILE A 171 -0.18 -7.60 -23.90
C ILE A 171 0.04 -7.07 -25.32
N ARG A 172 -0.62 -5.98 -25.69
CA ARG A 172 -0.42 -5.34 -27.00
C ARG A 172 0.89 -4.57 -27.06
N PRO A 173 1.37 -4.22 -28.27
CA PRO A 173 2.47 -3.28 -28.40
C PRO A 173 2.23 -2.02 -27.58
N ALA A 174 3.30 -1.55 -26.93
CA ALA A 174 3.22 -0.39 -26.05
C ALA A 174 2.77 0.86 -26.83
N LYS A 175 1.81 1.58 -26.27
CA LYS A 175 1.35 2.87 -26.76
C LYS A 175 2.40 3.93 -26.46
N LEU A 176 3.25 4.25 -27.45
CA LEU A 176 4.43 5.09 -27.22
C LEU A 176 4.16 6.59 -27.06
N ASP A 177 2.93 7.06 -27.27
CA ASP A 177 2.53 8.47 -27.18
C ASP A 177 1.65 8.77 -25.95
N LYS A 178 1.39 7.76 -25.10
CA LYS A 178 0.56 7.90 -23.90
C LYS A 178 1.10 9.00 -22.99
N GLN A 179 0.19 9.82 -22.50
CA GLN A 179 0.46 10.88 -21.54
C GLN A 179 -0.07 10.48 -20.16
N PHE A 180 0.60 10.99 -19.14
CA PHE A 180 0.28 10.81 -17.74
C PHE A 180 0.00 12.17 -17.12
N ARG A 181 -0.67 12.18 -15.96
CA ARG A 181 -1.12 13.42 -15.34
C ARG A 181 -1.08 13.31 -13.83
N ILE A 182 -0.60 14.36 -13.18
CA ILE A 182 -0.73 14.53 -11.73
C ILE A 182 -2.22 14.69 -11.41
N ARG A 183 -2.87 13.66 -10.88
CA ARG A 183 -4.29 13.71 -10.49
C ARG A 183 -4.49 14.32 -9.12
N LEU A 184 -3.51 14.14 -8.23
CA LEU A 184 -3.57 14.60 -6.85
C LEU A 184 -2.18 15.01 -6.37
N ALA A 185 -2.09 16.14 -5.69
CA ALA A 185 -0.90 16.59 -4.99
C ALA A 185 -1.33 17.51 -3.82
N GLU A 186 -1.61 16.91 -2.67
CA GLU A 186 -2.13 17.62 -1.50
C GLU A 186 -1.53 17.07 -0.21
N LEU A 187 -1.37 17.94 0.78
CA LEU A 187 -1.12 17.56 2.16
C LEU A 187 -2.47 17.51 2.89
N ARG A 188 -2.71 16.41 3.61
CA ARG A 188 -3.95 16.14 4.35
C ARG A 188 -3.68 15.87 5.82
N GLU A 189 -4.58 16.32 6.68
CA GLU A 189 -4.73 15.72 8.01
C GLU A 189 -5.25 14.28 7.85
N TYR A 190 -4.68 13.35 8.61
CA TYR A 190 -4.94 11.93 8.55
C TYR A 190 -5.35 11.43 9.93
N ASN A 191 -6.59 10.95 10.03
CA ASN A 191 -7.08 10.38 11.27
C ASN A 191 -6.63 8.91 11.38
N LYS A 192 -5.56 8.67 12.14
CA LYS A 192 -4.98 7.33 12.27
C LYS A 192 -5.94 6.32 12.89
N SER A 193 -6.66 6.69 13.94
CA SER A 193 -7.61 5.80 14.61
C SER A 193 -8.81 5.44 13.73
N VAL A 194 -9.26 6.37 12.87
CA VAL A 194 -10.26 6.05 11.83
C VAL A 194 -9.70 5.09 10.79
N GLY A 195 -8.44 5.25 10.39
CA GLY A 195 -7.75 4.31 9.49
C GLY A 195 -7.68 2.88 10.06
N GLU A 196 -7.33 2.74 11.34
CA GLU A 196 -7.33 1.45 12.05
C GLU A 196 -8.73 0.82 12.11
N LEU A 197 -9.75 1.63 12.44
CA LEU A 197 -11.14 1.16 12.45
C LEU A 197 -11.65 0.73 11.07
N LEU A 198 -11.24 1.41 9.99
CA LEU A 198 -11.61 1.00 8.64
C LEU A 198 -11.13 -0.42 8.35
N ILE A 199 -9.88 -0.74 8.71
CA ILE A 199 -9.32 -2.09 8.57
C ILE A 199 -10.11 -3.08 9.44
N ASP A 200 -10.44 -2.74 10.69
CA ASP A 200 -11.25 -3.60 11.56
C ASP A 200 -12.61 -3.94 10.93
N PHE A 201 -13.30 -2.94 10.39
CA PHE A 201 -14.59 -3.12 9.74
C PHE A 201 -14.49 -3.90 8.43
N GLU A 202 -13.49 -3.63 7.60
CA GLU A 202 -13.21 -4.36 6.36
C GLU A 202 -12.99 -5.85 6.67
N LEU A 203 -12.12 -6.16 7.63
CA LEU A 203 -11.85 -7.53 8.06
C LEU A 203 -13.10 -8.23 8.61
N MET A 204 -13.88 -7.58 9.49
CA MET A 204 -15.12 -8.18 10.01
C MET A 204 -16.16 -8.40 8.92
N LEU A 205 -16.29 -7.46 7.97
CA LEU A 205 -17.24 -7.56 6.87
C LEU A 205 -16.85 -8.70 5.92
N GLU A 206 -15.57 -8.82 5.56
CA GLU A 206 -15.06 -9.92 4.74
C GLU A 206 -15.20 -11.26 5.43
N MET A 207 -14.84 -11.34 6.72
CA MET A 207 -15.06 -12.54 7.54
C MET A 207 -16.53 -12.94 7.54
N ALA A 208 -17.44 -11.99 7.73
CA ALA A 208 -18.88 -12.27 7.69
C ALA A 208 -19.34 -12.73 6.30
N LYS A 209 -18.83 -12.14 5.21
CA LYS A 209 -19.18 -12.52 3.83
C LYS A 209 -18.70 -13.94 3.49
N LEU A 210 -17.48 -14.29 3.88
CA LEU A 210 -16.82 -15.56 3.52
C LEU A 210 -17.13 -16.72 4.48
N SER A 211 -17.49 -16.43 5.73
CA SER A 211 -17.81 -17.47 6.72
C SER A 211 -19.11 -18.22 6.38
N PRO A 212 -19.22 -19.51 6.77
CA PRO A 212 -20.46 -20.29 6.62
C PRO A 212 -21.66 -19.56 7.20
N LYS A 213 -22.81 -19.60 6.52
CA LYS A 213 -24.04 -18.90 6.91
C LYS A 213 -24.51 -19.25 8.32
N GLU A 214 -24.38 -20.51 8.71
CA GLU A 214 -24.78 -21.02 10.03
C GLU A 214 -23.68 -20.89 11.11
N GLY A 215 -22.54 -20.27 10.78
CA GLY A 215 -21.41 -20.16 11.70
C GLY A 215 -21.58 -19.04 12.72
N SER A 216 -21.37 -19.32 14.01
CA SER A 216 -21.46 -18.30 15.07
C SER A 216 -20.53 -17.11 14.85
N ARG A 217 -19.30 -17.35 14.37
CA ARG A 217 -18.30 -16.33 14.02
C ARG A 217 -18.83 -15.28 13.05
N ARG A 218 -19.67 -15.68 12.08
CA ARG A 218 -20.29 -14.77 11.11
C ARG A 218 -21.22 -13.78 11.81
N TYR A 219 -22.11 -14.29 12.66
CA TYR A 219 -23.04 -13.48 13.43
C TYR A 219 -22.32 -12.58 14.44
N GLU A 220 -21.29 -13.10 15.12
CA GLU A 220 -20.46 -12.31 16.04
C GLU A 220 -19.75 -11.16 15.35
N ALA A 221 -19.19 -11.37 14.15
CA ALA A 221 -18.55 -10.31 13.36
C ALA A 221 -19.55 -9.20 13.02
N LEU A 222 -20.72 -9.57 12.49
CA LEU A 222 -21.77 -8.60 12.14
C LEU A 222 -22.33 -7.86 13.37
N TYR A 223 -22.55 -8.58 14.46
CA TYR A 223 -23.01 -7.99 15.71
C TYR A 223 -22.00 -6.98 16.25
N THR A 224 -20.72 -7.37 16.30
CA THR A 224 -19.62 -6.54 16.80
C THR A 224 -19.49 -5.28 15.95
N ALA A 225 -19.44 -5.41 14.63
CA ALA A 225 -19.42 -4.28 13.71
C ALA A 225 -20.65 -3.36 13.91
N ASN A 226 -21.85 -3.93 14.01
CA ASN A 226 -23.08 -3.15 14.18
C ASN A 226 -23.12 -2.40 15.54
N ASP A 227 -22.62 -3.01 16.62
CA ASP A 227 -22.47 -2.36 17.93
C ASP A 227 -21.42 -1.24 17.88
N MET A 228 -20.27 -1.47 17.23
CA MET A 228 -19.26 -0.43 17.01
C MET A 228 -19.83 0.78 16.28
N ILE A 229 -20.63 0.57 15.22
CA ILE A 229 -21.30 1.68 14.53
C ILE A 229 -22.21 2.45 15.49
N ASN A 230 -23.02 1.77 16.30
CA ASN A 230 -23.88 2.44 17.28
C ASN A 230 -23.09 3.30 18.25
N ARG A 231 -21.96 2.79 18.77
CA ARG A 231 -21.10 3.50 19.72
C ARG A 231 -20.47 4.72 19.09
N LEU A 232 -19.85 4.57 17.92
CA LEU A 232 -19.21 5.65 17.18
C LEU A 232 -20.21 6.77 16.85
N VAL A 233 -21.41 6.41 16.39
CA VAL A 233 -22.44 7.41 16.05
C VAL A 233 -22.99 8.10 17.31
N THR A 234 -23.28 7.36 18.37
CA THR A 234 -23.89 7.91 19.59
C THR A 234 -22.92 8.80 20.37
N SER A 235 -21.61 8.49 20.33
CA SER A 235 -20.57 9.30 20.97
C SER A 235 -20.15 10.54 20.17
N GLY A 236 -20.65 10.69 18.94
CA GLY A 236 -20.16 11.71 18.00
C GLY A 236 -18.71 11.46 17.56
N PHE A 237 -18.29 10.20 17.46
CA PHE A 237 -16.94 9.78 17.06
C PHE A 237 -15.82 10.34 17.96
N CYS A 238 -16.06 10.52 19.26
CA CYS A 238 -15.00 10.96 20.17
C CYS A 238 -13.84 9.93 20.21
N PHE A 239 -12.62 10.40 20.48
CA PHE A 239 -11.41 9.55 20.46
C PHE A 239 -11.53 8.32 21.37
N ASP A 240 -12.07 8.48 22.59
CA ASP A 240 -12.29 7.38 23.52
C ASP A 240 -13.19 6.28 22.94
N SER A 241 -14.24 6.66 22.21
CA SER A 241 -15.14 5.70 21.57
C SER A 241 -14.48 4.98 20.38
N GLN A 242 -13.60 5.68 19.64
CA GLN A 242 -12.83 5.07 18.56
C GLN A 242 -11.90 4.00 19.12
N LYS A 243 -11.16 4.34 20.19
CA LYS A 243 -10.31 3.40 20.91
C LYS A 243 -11.08 2.21 21.47
N GLU A 244 -12.23 2.44 22.11
CA GLU A 244 -13.07 1.35 22.64
C GLU A 244 -13.55 0.41 21.53
N CYS A 245 -13.92 0.95 20.36
CA CYS A 245 -14.33 0.13 19.21
C CYS A 245 -13.17 -0.69 18.63
N HIS A 246 -11.98 -0.11 18.52
CA HIS A 246 -10.79 -0.84 18.10
C HIS A 246 -10.44 -1.96 19.10
N ASP A 247 -10.46 -1.68 20.40
CA ASP A 247 -10.20 -2.68 21.45
C ASP A 247 -11.23 -3.84 21.38
N ARG A 248 -12.49 -3.56 21.03
CA ARG A 248 -13.53 -4.57 20.79
C ARG A 248 -13.23 -5.42 19.56
N ALA A 249 -12.81 -4.81 18.45
CA ALA A 249 -12.39 -5.52 17.25
C ALA A 249 -11.22 -6.46 17.54
N VAL A 250 -10.18 -5.95 18.21
CA VAL A 250 -9.03 -6.74 18.64
C VAL A 250 -9.44 -7.91 19.54
N LYS A 251 -10.36 -7.69 20.49
CA LYS A 251 -10.92 -8.77 21.32
C LYS A 251 -11.61 -9.84 20.49
N PHE A 252 -12.38 -9.45 19.47
CA PHE A 252 -13.01 -10.39 18.54
C PHE A 252 -11.98 -11.18 17.74
N PHE A 253 -10.95 -10.53 17.17
CA PHE A 253 -9.93 -11.19 16.36
C PHE A 253 -9.01 -12.12 17.17
N ARG A 254 -8.74 -11.80 18.44
CA ARG A 254 -7.91 -12.62 19.32
C ARG A 254 -8.57 -13.90 19.82
N GLN A 255 -9.85 -14.12 19.53
CA GLN A 255 -10.51 -15.37 19.89
C GLN A 255 -9.78 -16.55 19.21
N PRO A 256 -9.33 -17.56 19.96
CA PRO A 256 -8.58 -18.66 19.40
C PRO A 256 -9.46 -19.52 18.48
N ASN A 257 -8.81 -20.17 17.54
CA ASN A 257 -9.41 -21.25 16.77
C ASN A 257 -9.37 -22.56 17.58
N GLY A 258 -10.14 -23.57 17.15
CA GLY A 258 -10.09 -24.90 17.76
C GLY A 258 -8.69 -25.53 17.64
N ALA A 259 -8.33 -26.42 18.57
CA ALA A 259 -6.99 -27.00 18.64
C ALA A 259 -6.61 -27.89 17.43
N SER A 260 -7.59 -28.36 16.65
CA SER A 260 -7.39 -29.19 15.46
C SER A 260 -7.20 -28.40 14.16
N GLN A 261 -7.16 -27.07 14.22
CA GLN A 261 -7.05 -26.22 13.04
C GLN A 261 -5.62 -26.17 12.48
N MET A 262 -5.49 -25.94 11.18
CA MET A 262 -4.20 -25.79 10.50
C MET A 262 -3.52 -24.47 10.88
N THR A 263 -2.19 -24.51 10.95
CA THR A 263 -1.38 -23.29 11.05
C THR A 263 -1.14 -22.71 9.65
N LEU A 264 -1.53 -21.47 9.43
CA LEU A 264 -1.26 -20.73 8.20
C LEU A 264 -0.02 -19.86 8.39
N TYR A 265 0.92 -19.95 7.45
CA TYR A 265 2.08 -19.08 7.36
C TYR A 265 1.89 -18.11 6.20
N ALA A 266 2.04 -16.82 6.46
CA ALA A 266 2.00 -15.78 5.44
C ALA A 266 3.39 -15.19 5.25
N ILE A 267 3.86 -15.14 4.01
CA ILE A 267 5.16 -14.57 3.64
C ILE A 267 4.90 -13.54 2.54
N GLY A 268 5.43 -12.33 2.72
CA GLY A 268 5.37 -11.30 1.69
C GLY A 268 6.20 -11.69 0.47
N ASN A 269 5.70 -11.42 -0.72
CA ASN A 269 6.42 -11.66 -1.97
C ASN A 269 6.11 -10.53 -2.96
N CYS A 270 7.07 -10.19 -3.81
CA CYS A 270 6.86 -9.30 -4.95
C CYS A 270 7.54 -9.92 -6.18
N HIS A 271 6.75 -10.62 -6.98
CA HIS A 271 7.20 -11.13 -8.26
C HIS A 271 7.42 -9.96 -9.24
N ILE A 272 8.61 -9.88 -9.83
CA ILE A 272 8.94 -8.86 -10.82
C ILE A 272 9.61 -9.55 -12.01
N ASP A 273 8.96 -9.55 -13.17
CA ASP A 273 9.59 -10.08 -14.37
C ASP A 273 10.82 -9.25 -14.75
N SER A 274 11.95 -9.92 -14.95
CA SER A 274 13.21 -9.27 -15.35
C SER A 274 13.06 -8.46 -16.63
N ALA A 275 12.28 -8.97 -17.58
CA ALA A 275 11.77 -8.25 -18.74
C ALA A 275 10.50 -8.96 -19.22
N TRP A 276 9.40 -8.22 -19.32
CA TRP A 276 8.15 -8.73 -19.89
C TRP A 276 7.52 -7.69 -20.82
N LEU A 277 6.78 -6.73 -20.25
CA LEU A 277 6.15 -5.63 -20.98
C LEU A 277 6.92 -4.31 -20.85
N TRP A 278 8.13 -4.40 -20.29
CA TRP A 278 9.08 -3.30 -20.09
C TRP A 278 10.51 -3.80 -20.30
N ARG A 279 11.44 -2.85 -20.44
CA ARG A 279 12.88 -3.13 -20.62
C ARG A 279 13.58 -3.33 -19.28
N TYR A 280 14.76 -3.95 -19.30
CA TYR A 280 15.57 -4.19 -18.09
C TYR A 280 15.79 -2.94 -17.23
N GLU A 281 16.04 -1.78 -17.84
CA GLU A 281 16.24 -0.53 -17.08
C GLU A 281 15.04 -0.19 -16.18
N GLU A 282 13.83 -0.52 -16.61
CA GLU A 282 12.64 -0.31 -15.79
C GLU A 282 12.54 -1.32 -14.65
N THR A 283 12.97 -2.57 -14.86
CA THR A 283 12.99 -3.57 -13.79
C THR A 283 13.87 -3.13 -12.62
N LYS A 284 15.02 -2.52 -12.89
CA LYS A 284 15.92 -2.03 -11.83
C LYS A 284 15.20 -0.99 -10.94
N ARG A 285 14.43 -0.09 -11.55
CA ARG A 285 13.57 0.89 -10.85
C ARG A 285 12.39 0.24 -10.13
N LYS A 286 11.77 -0.78 -10.74
CA LYS A 286 10.69 -1.59 -10.13
C LYS A 286 11.17 -2.33 -8.88
N CYS A 287 12.37 -2.91 -8.90
CA CYS A 287 12.98 -3.53 -7.73
C CYS A 287 13.21 -2.49 -6.63
N ALA A 288 13.80 -1.33 -6.97
CA ALA A 288 14.05 -0.27 -5.99
C ALA A 288 12.76 0.24 -5.32
N ARG A 289 11.71 0.57 -6.09
CA ARG A 289 10.44 1.04 -5.53
C ARG A 289 9.73 -0.01 -4.68
N SER A 290 9.76 -1.28 -5.12
CA SER A 290 9.08 -2.38 -4.42
C SER A 290 9.78 -2.72 -3.10
N TRP A 291 11.10 -2.79 -3.12
CA TRP A 291 11.87 -3.20 -1.95
C TRP A 291 12.08 -2.06 -0.95
N ALA A 292 12.20 -0.79 -1.39
CA ALA A 292 12.13 0.36 -0.49
C ALA A 292 10.80 0.37 0.28
N THR A 293 9.68 0.16 -0.43
CA THR A 293 8.37 0.04 0.24
C THR A 293 8.33 -1.14 1.22
N THR A 294 8.90 -2.29 0.83
CA THR A 294 8.94 -3.47 1.71
C THR A 294 9.69 -3.18 3.01
N LEU A 295 10.82 -2.47 2.94
CA LEU A 295 11.57 -2.07 4.13
C LEU A 295 10.76 -1.09 4.99
N SER A 296 10.10 -0.09 4.40
CA SER A 296 9.23 0.83 5.13
C SER A 296 8.07 0.11 5.82
N LEU A 297 7.50 -0.92 5.18
CA LEU A 297 6.49 -1.78 5.80
C LEU A 297 7.09 -2.58 6.97
N MET A 298 8.30 -3.13 6.84
CA MET A 298 8.96 -3.88 7.91
C MET A 298 9.27 -3.02 9.15
N GLU A 299 9.49 -1.72 8.99
CA GLU A 299 9.64 -0.79 10.11
C GLU A 299 8.35 -0.67 10.95
N ASN A 300 7.20 -0.64 10.27
CA ASN A 300 5.89 -0.53 10.92
C ASN A 300 5.33 -1.88 11.37
N TYR A 301 5.72 -2.97 10.70
CA TYR A 301 5.22 -4.33 10.93
C TYR A 301 6.37 -5.29 11.20
N THR A 302 6.90 -5.26 12.42
CA THR A 302 8.13 -5.99 12.82
C THR A 302 8.02 -7.52 12.71
N ALA A 303 6.81 -8.09 12.63
CA ALA A 303 6.59 -9.52 12.41
C ALA A 303 6.67 -9.95 10.93
N MET A 304 6.68 -8.99 10.00
CA MET A 304 6.67 -9.27 8.56
C MET A 304 7.96 -9.99 8.12
N THR A 305 7.79 -10.99 7.26
CA THR A 305 8.88 -11.66 6.52
C THR A 305 8.61 -11.51 5.03
N PHE A 306 9.66 -11.34 4.24
CA PHE A 306 9.56 -11.14 2.80
C PHE A 306 10.54 -12.02 2.03
N ALA A 307 10.06 -12.65 0.95
CA ALA A 307 10.83 -13.54 0.11
C ALA A 307 11.38 -12.84 -1.14
N VAL A 308 12.62 -13.15 -1.51
CA VAL A 308 13.26 -12.70 -2.75
C VAL A 308 13.78 -13.90 -3.54
N SER A 309 13.43 -14.00 -4.81
CA SER A 309 13.67 -15.19 -5.64
C SER A 309 14.82 -15.06 -6.64
N GLN A 310 15.16 -13.85 -7.08
CA GLN A 310 16.03 -13.64 -8.25
C GLN A 310 17.35 -12.93 -7.90
N ALA A 311 18.48 -13.60 -8.11
CA ALA A 311 19.81 -13.04 -7.79
C ALA A 311 20.17 -11.84 -8.68
N GLN A 312 19.81 -11.88 -9.95
CA GLN A 312 20.12 -10.82 -10.91
C GLN A 312 19.55 -9.46 -10.48
N GLN A 313 18.38 -9.46 -9.83
CA GLN A 313 17.76 -8.24 -9.33
C GLN A 313 18.51 -7.67 -8.13
N LEU A 314 19.03 -8.53 -7.24
CA LEU A 314 19.91 -8.11 -6.15
C LEU A 314 21.22 -7.49 -6.68
N VAL A 315 21.78 -8.06 -7.75
CA VAL A 315 22.98 -7.50 -8.40
C VAL A 315 22.69 -6.10 -8.95
N TRP A 316 21.58 -5.92 -9.68
CA TRP A 316 21.19 -4.61 -10.19
C TRP A 316 20.93 -3.59 -9.09
N LEU A 317 20.31 -4.03 -7.99
CA LEU A 317 20.07 -3.17 -6.84
C LEU A 317 21.39 -2.73 -6.19
N ARG A 318 22.35 -3.65 -6.00
CA ARG A 318 23.68 -3.33 -5.46
C ARG A 318 24.40 -2.29 -6.31
N GLU A 319 24.27 -2.36 -7.62
CA GLU A 319 24.93 -1.46 -8.57
C GLU A 319 24.29 -0.08 -8.62
N GLN A 320 22.95 0.01 -8.57
CA GLN A 320 22.23 1.28 -8.80
C GLN A 320 21.72 1.95 -7.51
N TYR A 321 21.45 1.16 -6.48
CA TYR A 321 20.85 1.60 -5.21
C TYR A 321 21.62 0.97 -4.02
N PRO A 322 22.92 1.23 -3.87
CA PRO A 322 23.78 0.53 -2.90
C PRO A 322 23.29 0.67 -1.45
N THR A 323 22.79 1.85 -1.04
CA THR A 323 22.25 2.03 0.32
C THR A 323 21.01 1.16 0.56
N LEU A 324 20.14 1.02 -0.45
CA LEU A 324 18.95 0.17 -0.35
C LEU A 324 19.33 -1.31 -0.29
N TYR A 325 20.40 -1.70 -1.01
CA TYR A 325 20.96 -3.04 -0.92
C TYR A 325 21.52 -3.34 0.47
N GLU A 326 22.24 -2.39 1.08
CA GLU A 326 22.76 -2.51 2.45
C GLU A 326 21.61 -2.66 3.47
N ASP A 327 20.57 -1.82 3.38
CA ASP A 327 19.40 -1.93 4.26
C ASP A 327 18.68 -3.28 4.09
N MET A 328 18.60 -3.81 2.86
CA MET A 328 18.06 -5.17 2.62
C MET A 328 18.94 -6.26 3.20
N GLN A 329 20.27 -6.10 3.14
CA GLN A 329 21.23 -7.05 3.70
C GLN A 329 21.11 -7.11 5.22
N ASP A 330 20.92 -5.98 5.90
CA ASP A 330 20.66 -5.95 7.34
C ASP A 330 19.40 -6.76 7.69
N ARG A 331 18.32 -6.60 6.93
CA ARG A 331 17.08 -7.39 7.11
C ARG A 331 17.25 -8.87 6.77
N ALA A 332 18.15 -9.21 5.86
CA ALA A 332 18.49 -10.59 5.56
C ALA A 332 19.22 -11.26 6.75
N LEU A 333 20.18 -10.56 7.36
CA LEU A 333 20.91 -11.04 8.53
C LEU A 333 20.02 -11.19 9.77
N ASP A 334 19.00 -10.33 9.90
CA ASP A 334 17.97 -10.41 10.95
C ASP A 334 16.89 -11.49 10.66
N GLY A 335 16.98 -12.21 9.53
CA GLY A 335 16.03 -13.26 9.14
C GLY A 335 14.65 -12.76 8.69
N LYS A 336 14.51 -11.47 8.40
CA LYS A 336 13.26 -10.84 7.92
C LYS A 336 13.15 -10.88 6.40
N LEU A 337 14.28 -10.82 5.71
CA LEU A 337 14.39 -11.06 4.28
C LEU A 337 14.88 -12.48 4.05
N VAL A 338 14.14 -13.28 3.28
CA VAL A 338 14.50 -14.68 3.00
C VAL A 338 14.72 -14.90 1.51
N GLY A 339 15.87 -15.48 1.17
CA GLY A 339 16.11 -15.94 -0.18
C GLY A 339 15.32 -17.22 -0.48
N VAL A 340 14.66 -17.29 -1.63
CA VAL A 340 13.98 -18.49 -2.14
C VAL A 340 14.44 -18.82 -3.56
N GLY A 341 14.26 -20.06 -4.01
CA GLY A 341 14.63 -20.51 -5.36
C GLY A 341 16.13 -20.76 -5.56
N GLY A 342 16.97 -19.74 -5.38
CA GLY A 342 18.44 -19.87 -5.49
C GLY A 342 18.99 -19.87 -6.91
N SER A 343 18.17 -19.46 -7.87
CA SER A 343 18.55 -19.30 -9.26
C SER A 343 18.96 -17.86 -9.57
N TRP A 344 19.64 -17.67 -10.69
CA TRP A 344 20.07 -16.36 -11.15
C TRP A 344 18.87 -15.50 -11.56
N VAL A 345 17.93 -16.10 -12.29
CA VAL A 345 16.58 -15.58 -12.57
C VAL A 345 15.55 -16.70 -12.39
N GLU A 346 14.27 -16.36 -12.37
CA GLU A 346 13.19 -17.34 -12.56
C GLU A 346 13.14 -17.77 -14.03
N MET A 347 14.00 -18.71 -14.39
CA MET A 347 14.15 -19.17 -15.77
C MET A 347 13.01 -20.09 -16.22
N ASP A 348 12.78 -20.15 -17.53
CA ASP A 348 11.92 -21.18 -18.13
C ASP A 348 12.48 -22.59 -17.84
N GLY A 349 11.58 -23.54 -17.57
CA GLY A 349 11.93 -24.90 -17.21
C GLY A 349 12.06 -25.88 -18.39
N ASN A 350 11.77 -25.46 -19.63
CA ASN A 350 11.67 -26.35 -20.78
C ASN A 350 12.74 -26.09 -21.85
N MET A 351 13.00 -24.81 -22.16
CA MET A 351 13.87 -24.39 -23.25
C MET A 351 15.38 -24.49 -22.94
N PRO A 352 15.86 -24.13 -21.72
CA PRO A 352 17.29 -24.21 -21.43
C PRO A 352 17.79 -25.65 -21.38
N ASN A 353 19.03 -25.87 -21.84
CA ASN A 353 19.69 -27.16 -21.64
C ASN A 353 20.11 -27.36 -20.17
N GLY A 354 20.48 -28.59 -19.81
CA GLY A 354 20.88 -28.94 -18.44
C GLY A 354 22.04 -28.10 -17.90
N GLU A 355 23.06 -27.81 -18.73
CA GLU A 355 24.18 -26.96 -18.32
C GLU A 355 23.71 -25.54 -17.99
N SER A 356 22.78 -24.98 -18.76
CA SER A 356 22.21 -23.65 -18.51
C SER A 356 21.45 -23.63 -17.19
N MET A 357 20.67 -24.68 -16.88
CA MET A 357 20.00 -24.82 -15.57
C MET A 357 21.01 -24.92 -14.42
N ILE A 358 22.10 -25.67 -14.59
CA ILE A 358 23.20 -25.75 -13.62
C ILE A 358 23.79 -24.36 -13.38
N ARG A 359 24.03 -23.58 -14.45
CA ARG A 359 24.58 -22.22 -14.34
C ARG A 359 23.63 -21.26 -13.61
N GLN A 360 22.32 -21.35 -13.86
CA GLN A 360 21.32 -20.56 -13.13
C GLN A 360 21.44 -20.79 -11.62
N MET A 361 21.51 -22.06 -11.19
CA MET A 361 21.65 -22.39 -9.77
C MET A 361 23.03 -22.01 -9.22
N LEU A 362 24.10 -22.31 -9.96
CA LEU A 362 25.48 -22.04 -9.53
C LEU A 362 25.72 -20.55 -9.29
N TYR A 363 25.28 -19.69 -10.21
CA TYR A 363 25.47 -18.25 -10.08
C TYR A 363 24.47 -17.65 -9.09
N GLY A 364 23.22 -18.12 -9.07
CA GLY A 364 22.20 -17.70 -8.11
C GLY A 364 22.65 -17.92 -6.67
N GLN A 365 23.01 -19.15 -6.32
CA GLN A 365 23.49 -19.48 -4.97
C GLN A 365 24.73 -18.68 -4.55
N ARG A 366 25.64 -18.38 -5.48
CA ARG A 366 26.83 -17.56 -5.17
C ARG A 366 26.47 -16.14 -4.75
N GLU A 367 25.49 -15.50 -5.40
CA GLU A 367 25.06 -14.16 -5.00
C GLU A 367 24.17 -14.20 -3.76
N PHE A 368 23.32 -15.22 -3.61
CA PHE A 368 22.51 -15.37 -2.40
C PHE A 368 23.39 -15.52 -1.16
N LYS A 369 24.50 -16.29 -1.22
CA LYS A 369 25.46 -16.36 -0.12
C LYS A 369 26.07 -15.02 0.28
N LYS A 370 26.21 -14.08 -0.67
CA LYS A 370 26.69 -12.71 -0.37
C LYS A 370 25.63 -11.90 0.35
N MET A 371 24.36 -12.03 -0.04
CA MET A 371 23.25 -11.29 0.57
C MET A 371 22.81 -11.88 1.92
N PHE A 372 22.62 -13.20 1.98
CA PHE A 372 22.00 -13.91 3.11
C PHE A 372 23.00 -14.65 4.01
N GLY A 373 24.29 -14.71 3.63
CA GLY A 373 25.34 -15.39 4.39
C GLY A 373 25.50 -16.89 4.08
N ASN A 374 26.46 -17.54 4.75
CA ASN A 374 26.90 -18.91 4.47
C ASN A 374 25.90 -20.02 4.88
N GLY A 375 24.81 -19.67 5.56
CA GLY A 375 23.73 -20.59 5.93
C GLY A 375 22.70 -20.83 4.82
N TRP A 376 22.89 -20.20 3.65
CA TRP A 376 22.08 -20.33 2.44
C TRP A 376 22.76 -21.22 1.39
#